data_AF-A0A920KUZ5-F1
#
_entry.id   AF-A0A920KUZ5-F1
#
_cell.length_a   1.000
_cell.length_b   1.000
_cell.length_c   1.000
_cell.angle_alpha   90.00
_cell.angle_beta   90.00
_cell.angle_gamma   90.00
#
_symmetry.space_group_name_H-M   'P 1'
#
loop_
_entity.id
_entity.type
_entity.pdbx_description
1 polymer ?
#
loop_
_entity_poly.entity_id
_entity_poly.type
_entity_poly.pdbx_seq_one_letter_code
_entity_poly.pdbx_strand_id
1 'polypeptide(L)'
;MFSTLAAQIEHTPKSLANSAGILLADRYHFDLTRPGISLYGAMTDPATRDKQLTSVLSWQAEVLQIREIDKGQSVGYGAEFTAETAMKLATIGAGYADGYARALYQPEQNRIALVGIGGHAAPLVGRVSMDLIVADVSKIPDSVLQKSEHADLIWSGYPLEQMALTDKQSHMK
;
A
#
# COMPACT_ATOMS: atom_id res chain seq x y z
N MET A 1 5.49 -35.67 0.19
CA MET A 1 4.09 -35.76 -0.28
C MET A 1 3.97 -35.43 -1.77
N PHE A 2 4.27 -34.20 -2.24
CA PHE A 2 4.15 -33.86 -3.67
C PHE A 2 5.02 -34.75 -4.57
N SER A 3 6.31 -34.92 -4.28
CA SER A 3 7.20 -35.77 -5.08
C SER A 3 6.73 -37.24 -5.13
N THR A 4 6.14 -37.73 -4.04
CA THR A 4 5.58 -39.09 -3.94
C THR A 4 4.39 -39.28 -4.88
N LEU A 5 3.46 -38.32 -4.91
CA LEU A 5 2.31 -38.35 -5.82
C LEU A 5 2.74 -38.14 -7.27
N ALA A 6 3.66 -37.20 -7.49
CA ALA A 6 4.15 -36.92 -8.83
C ALA A 6 4.89 -38.10 -9.45
N ALA A 7 5.50 -38.99 -8.64
CA ALA A 7 6.12 -40.22 -9.13
C ALA A 7 5.10 -41.25 -9.67
N GLN A 8 3.81 -41.13 -9.34
CA GLN A 8 2.74 -42.02 -9.83
C GLN A 8 2.19 -41.59 -11.19
N ILE A 9 2.57 -40.41 -11.68
CA ILE A 9 2.12 -39.86 -12.96
C ILE A 9 3.34 -39.67 -13.86
N GLU A 10 3.54 -40.64 -14.75
CA GLU A 10 4.65 -40.67 -15.70
C GLU A 10 4.42 -39.70 -16.86
N HIS A 11 5.51 -39.24 -17.49
CA HIS A 11 5.51 -38.42 -18.71
C HIS A 11 4.73 -37.10 -18.66
N THR A 12 4.45 -36.56 -17.47
CA THR A 12 3.75 -35.28 -17.29
C THR A 12 4.65 -34.26 -16.59
N PRO A 13 4.81 -33.03 -17.14
CA PRO A 13 5.54 -31.95 -16.48
C PRO A 13 4.94 -31.58 -15.11
N LYS A 14 5.80 -31.32 -14.13
CA LYS A 14 5.47 -31.05 -12.74
C LYS A 14 5.70 -29.57 -12.43
N SER A 15 4.71 -28.94 -11.81
CA SER A 15 4.79 -27.54 -11.40
C SER A 15 4.30 -27.37 -9.97
N LEU A 16 5.15 -26.84 -9.08
CA LEU A 16 4.80 -26.61 -7.68
C LEU A 16 5.09 -25.18 -7.21
N ALA A 17 6.29 -24.66 -7.45
CA ALA A 17 6.73 -23.38 -6.92
C ALA A 17 6.01 -22.17 -7.55
N ASN A 18 5.36 -21.37 -6.70
CA ASN A 18 4.96 -19.99 -7.01
C ASN A 18 6.11 -19.02 -6.66
N SER A 19 5.88 -17.69 -6.66
CA SER A 19 6.91 -16.68 -6.29
C SER A 19 7.66 -17.03 -5.00
N ALA A 20 6.94 -17.35 -3.91
CA ALA A 20 7.58 -17.70 -2.64
C ALA A 20 8.31 -19.04 -2.72
N GLY A 21 7.70 -20.05 -3.35
CA GLY A 21 8.32 -21.36 -3.52
C GLY A 21 9.61 -21.35 -4.34
N ILE A 22 9.74 -20.42 -5.28
CA ILE A 22 10.96 -20.23 -6.09
C ILE A 22 12.14 -19.85 -5.18
N LEU A 23 11.89 -18.99 -4.18
CA LEU A 23 12.92 -18.46 -3.28
C LEU A 23 13.27 -19.38 -2.10
N LEU A 24 12.51 -20.47 -1.89
CA LEU A 24 12.78 -21.39 -0.78
C LEU A 24 13.95 -22.35 -1.07
N ALA A 25 13.91 -23.06 -2.20
CA ALA A 25 14.96 -23.96 -2.66
C ALA A 25 14.66 -24.54 -4.05
N ASP A 26 15.70 -24.79 -4.84
CA ASP A 26 15.61 -25.35 -6.20
C ASP A 26 14.89 -26.69 -6.28
N ARG A 27 14.92 -27.49 -5.20
CA ARG A 27 14.18 -28.76 -5.11
C ARG A 27 12.66 -28.63 -5.27
N TYR A 28 12.11 -27.42 -5.17
CA TYR A 28 10.68 -27.15 -5.34
C TYR A 28 10.33 -26.64 -6.75
N HIS A 29 11.31 -26.40 -7.62
CA HIS A 29 11.06 -25.82 -8.95
C HIS A 29 10.43 -26.82 -9.92
N PHE A 30 10.85 -28.09 -9.84
CA PHE A 30 10.46 -29.14 -10.77
C PHE A 30 10.65 -28.70 -12.24
N ASP A 31 9.71 -29.03 -13.14
CA ASP A 31 9.83 -28.75 -14.57
C ASP A 31 9.39 -27.33 -14.93
N LEU A 32 8.50 -26.73 -14.12
CA LEU A 32 7.96 -25.40 -14.38
C LEU A 32 7.65 -24.64 -13.08
N THR A 33 8.19 -23.43 -12.97
CA THR A 33 7.86 -22.47 -11.90
C THR A 33 6.75 -21.52 -12.32
N ARG A 34 6.06 -20.91 -11.35
CA ARG A 34 4.92 -20.00 -11.56
C ARG A 34 5.12 -18.67 -10.83
N PRO A 35 6.14 -17.87 -11.21
CA PRO A 35 6.33 -16.56 -10.62
C PRO A 35 5.12 -15.67 -10.93
N GLY A 36 4.56 -15.06 -9.89
CA GLY A 36 3.41 -14.15 -9.98
C GLY A 36 3.80 -12.80 -9.39
N ILE A 37 3.53 -12.61 -8.10
CA ILE A 37 3.79 -11.33 -7.40
C ILE A 37 5.27 -10.86 -7.47
N SER A 38 6.23 -11.78 -7.57
CA SER A 38 7.65 -11.44 -7.70
C SER A 38 7.99 -10.82 -9.05
N LEU A 39 7.21 -11.10 -10.10
CA LEU A 39 7.38 -10.43 -11.40
C LEU A 39 7.08 -8.92 -11.31
N TYR A 40 6.26 -8.52 -10.35
CA TYR A 40 5.94 -7.12 -10.08
C TYR A 40 6.85 -6.49 -9.02
N GLY A 41 7.90 -7.20 -8.63
CA GLY A 41 8.85 -6.74 -7.64
C GLY A 41 8.29 -6.68 -6.21
N ALA A 42 7.18 -7.37 -5.94
CA ALA A 42 6.49 -7.30 -4.67
C ALA A 42 6.53 -8.64 -3.91
N MET A 43 6.82 -8.61 -2.61
CA MET A 43 6.74 -9.78 -1.73
C MET A 43 6.46 -9.40 -0.27
N THR A 44 5.36 -9.90 0.29
CA THR A 44 4.92 -9.49 1.64
C THR A 44 5.51 -10.32 2.79
N ASP A 45 6.08 -11.49 2.51
CA ASP A 45 6.66 -12.36 3.54
C ASP A 45 8.14 -11.99 3.76
N PRO A 46 8.52 -11.52 4.97
CA PRO A 46 9.90 -11.17 5.29
C PRO A 46 10.90 -12.31 5.07
N ALA A 47 10.48 -13.57 5.26
CA ALA A 47 11.34 -14.74 5.12
C ALA A 47 11.68 -15.06 3.65
N THR A 48 10.86 -14.56 2.71
CA THR A 48 11.06 -14.73 1.28
C THR A 48 11.27 -13.40 0.56
N ARG A 49 11.56 -12.32 1.30
CA ARG A 49 11.83 -11.01 0.70
C ARG A 49 13.22 -11.01 0.07
N ASP A 50 13.28 -11.19 -1.24
CA ASP A 50 14.50 -11.01 -2.01
C ASP A 50 14.76 -9.51 -2.27
N LYS A 51 15.94 -9.04 -1.87
CA LYS A 51 16.39 -7.65 -2.05
C LYS A 51 16.69 -7.29 -3.51
N GLN A 52 16.75 -8.29 -4.40
CA GLN A 52 16.99 -8.09 -5.83
C GLN A 52 15.70 -7.75 -6.60
N LEU A 53 14.53 -7.98 -6.00
CA LEU A 53 13.27 -7.60 -6.61
C LEU A 53 13.12 -6.09 -6.62
N THR A 54 12.85 -5.54 -7.80
CA THR A 54 12.62 -4.11 -8.00
C THR A 54 11.14 -3.88 -8.26
N SER A 55 10.48 -3.07 -7.42
CA SER A 55 9.08 -2.70 -7.62
C SER A 55 8.90 -2.06 -9.00
N VAL A 56 7.91 -2.54 -9.73
CA VAL A 56 7.52 -1.96 -11.04
C VAL A 56 6.30 -1.05 -10.93
N LEU A 57 5.73 -0.92 -9.72
CA LEU A 57 4.52 -0.14 -9.47
C LEU A 57 4.88 1.17 -8.75
N SER A 58 4.43 2.27 -9.34
CA SER A 58 4.24 3.56 -8.68
C SER A 58 2.79 3.99 -8.91
N TRP A 59 2.16 4.56 -7.90
CA TRP A 59 0.80 5.07 -8.02
C TRP A 59 0.75 6.51 -7.51
N GLN A 60 0.29 7.42 -8.37
CA GLN A 60 0.14 8.84 -8.07
C GLN A 60 -1.30 9.28 -8.36
N ALA A 61 -1.75 10.31 -7.65
CA ALA A 61 -3.03 10.97 -7.85
C ALA A 61 -2.89 12.48 -7.68
N GLU A 62 -3.80 13.26 -8.27
CA GLU A 62 -3.73 14.72 -8.25
C GLU A 62 -4.08 15.28 -6.86
N VAL A 63 -3.34 16.31 -6.43
CA VAL A 63 -3.72 17.13 -5.26
C VAL A 63 -4.71 18.17 -5.73
N LEU A 64 -5.99 17.94 -5.44
CA LEU A 64 -7.09 18.79 -5.92
C LEU A 64 -7.22 20.10 -5.14
N GLN A 65 -6.86 20.07 -3.85
CA GLN A 65 -7.00 21.22 -2.98
C GLN A 65 -6.08 21.12 -1.76
N ILE A 66 -5.47 22.24 -1.39
CA ILE A 66 -4.88 22.45 -0.06
C ILE A 66 -5.80 23.41 0.71
N ARG A 67 -6.18 23.05 1.94
CA ARG A 67 -7.01 23.89 2.81
C ARG A 67 -6.51 23.89 4.25
N GLU A 68 -6.68 25.00 4.95
CA GLU A 68 -6.44 25.09 6.38
C GLU A 68 -7.74 24.84 7.15
N ILE A 69 -7.62 24.17 8.28
CA ILE A 69 -8.72 23.92 9.21
C ILE A 69 -8.31 24.28 10.64
N ASP A 70 -9.27 24.74 11.43
CA ASP A 70 -9.08 25.08 12.83
C ASP A 70 -9.27 23.86 13.76
N LYS A 71 -8.76 24.00 14.98
CA LYS A 71 -9.02 23.04 16.06
C LYS A 71 -10.53 22.82 16.24
N GLY A 72 -10.93 21.56 16.37
CA GLY A 72 -12.32 21.14 16.58
C GLY A 72 -13.12 20.93 15.29
N GLN A 73 -12.55 21.22 14.12
CA GLN A 73 -13.18 20.89 12.84
C GLN A 73 -12.95 19.41 12.49
N SER A 74 -13.97 18.75 11.95
CA SER A 74 -13.92 17.34 11.57
C SER A 74 -13.69 17.13 10.06
N VAL A 75 -13.13 15.97 9.70
CA VAL A 75 -12.77 15.62 8.31
C VAL A 75 -13.40 14.30 7.90
N GLY A 76 -13.94 14.27 6.68
CA GLY A 76 -14.49 13.07 6.06
C GLY A 76 -15.84 12.63 6.61
N TYR A 77 -16.29 11.47 6.16
CA TYR A 77 -17.60 10.92 6.54
C TYR A 77 -17.63 10.44 7.99
N GLY A 78 -18.74 10.73 8.68
CA GLY A 78 -18.97 10.26 10.05
C GLY A 78 -18.16 10.98 11.13
N ALA A 79 -17.40 12.01 10.76
CA ALA A 79 -16.58 12.81 11.69
C ALA A 79 -15.62 11.98 12.55
N GLU A 80 -15.09 10.87 12.01
CA GLU A 80 -14.13 10.00 12.73
C GLU A 80 -12.81 10.69 13.06
N PHE A 81 -12.44 11.71 12.28
CA PHE A 81 -11.31 12.56 12.57
C PHE A 81 -11.79 13.95 12.96
N THR A 82 -11.27 14.47 14.07
CA THR A 82 -11.44 15.86 14.51
C THR A 82 -10.08 16.46 14.83
N ALA A 83 -9.80 17.63 14.29
CA ALA A 83 -8.50 18.28 14.43
C ALA A 83 -8.25 18.73 15.87
N GLU A 84 -7.13 18.30 16.46
CA GLU A 84 -6.74 18.69 17.82
C GLU A 84 -6.05 20.07 17.86
N THR A 85 -5.50 20.49 16.73
CA THR A 85 -4.83 21.79 16.50
C THR A 85 -5.30 22.38 15.17
N ALA A 86 -4.86 23.60 14.84
CA ALA A 86 -4.93 24.05 13.45
C ALA A 86 -4.07 23.14 12.56
N MET A 87 -4.58 22.81 11.37
CA MET A 87 -3.95 21.85 10.45
C MET A 87 -4.11 22.30 9.00
N LYS A 88 -3.21 21.83 8.14
CA LYS A 88 -3.26 21.98 6.69
C LYS A 88 -3.50 20.63 6.05
N LEU A 89 -4.52 20.56 5.21
CA LEU A 89 -5.01 19.31 4.62
C LEU A 89 -4.90 19.34 3.10
N ALA A 90 -4.47 18.22 2.52
CA ALA A 90 -4.54 17.97 1.09
C ALA A 90 -5.71 17.05 0.78
N THR A 91 -6.61 17.49 -0.10
CA THR A 91 -7.63 16.64 -0.72
C THR A 91 -7.06 16.08 -2.01
N ILE A 92 -7.06 14.75 -2.15
CA ILE A 92 -6.40 14.03 -3.24
C ILE A 92 -7.46 13.25 -4.03
N GLY A 93 -7.36 13.29 -5.36
CA GLY A 93 -8.26 12.64 -6.31
C GLY A 93 -8.02 11.14 -6.45
N ALA A 94 -8.21 10.41 -5.36
CA ALA A 94 -8.21 8.95 -5.33
C ALA A 94 -9.16 8.46 -4.26
N GLY A 95 -9.85 7.35 -4.50
CA GLY A 95 -10.69 6.72 -3.50
C GLY A 95 -10.91 5.24 -3.76
N TYR A 96 -11.89 4.65 -3.06
CA TYR A 96 -12.12 3.22 -3.17
C TYR A 96 -12.68 2.79 -4.52
N ALA A 97 -13.24 3.71 -5.33
CA ALA A 97 -13.63 3.42 -6.71
C ALA A 97 -12.42 3.16 -7.61
N ASP A 98 -11.28 3.77 -7.30
CA ASP A 98 -10.01 3.58 -8.02
C ASP A 98 -9.21 2.37 -7.51
N GLY A 99 -9.72 1.67 -6.49
CA GLY A 99 -9.05 0.56 -5.83
C GLY A 99 -8.25 0.95 -4.57
N TYR A 100 -8.35 2.21 -4.10
CA TYR A 100 -7.69 2.63 -2.86
C TYR A 100 -8.48 2.10 -1.66
N ALA A 101 -7.98 1.05 -1.02
CA ALA A 101 -8.75 0.29 -0.05
C ALA A 101 -9.28 1.15 1.10
N ARG A 102 -10.59 1.08 1.34
CA ARG A 102 -11.25 1.86 2.41
C ARG A 102 -10.69 1.57 3.81
N ALA A 103 -10.13 0.38 4.01
CA ALA A 103 -9.49 -0.07 5.24
C ALA A 103 -8.13 0.60 5.52
N LEU A 104 -7.57 1.37 4.59
CA LEU A 104 -6.32 2.12 4.77
C LEU A 104 -6.44 3.28 5.77
N TYR A 105 -7.65 3.58 6.24
CA TYR A 105 -7.89 4.43 7.40
C TYR A 105 -8.72 3.69 8.47
N GLN A 106 -8.03 3.16 9.48
CA GLN A 106 -8.57 2.46 10.64
C GLN A 106 -7.78 2.87 11.89
N PRO A 107 -7.99 4.10 12.41
CA PRO A 107 -7.21 4.64 13.53
C PRO A 107 -7.32 3.77 14.79
N GLU A 108 -8.47 3.16 15.06
CA GLU A 108 -8.68 2.24 16.20
C GLU A 108 -7.77 1.00 16.15
N GLN A 109 -7.31 0.62 14.96
CA GLN A 109 -6.41 -0.50 14.73
C GLN A 109 -4.96 -0.05 14.52
N ASN A 110 -4.64 1.22 14.80
CA ASN A 110 -3.36 1.86 14.54
C ASN A 110 -2.93 1.74 13.06
N ARG A 111 -3.90 1.87 12.14
CA ARG A 111 -3.70 1.74 10.70
C ARG A 111 -4.11 3.01 10.01
N ILE A 112 -3.11 3.79 9.65
CA ILE A 112 -3.30 5.02 8.90
C ILE A 112 -2.27 4.99 7.79
N ALA A 113 -2.73 4.91 6.55
CA ALA A 113 -1.85 4.93 5.40
C ALA A 113 -1.17 6.29 5.25
N LEU A 114 -0.06 6.29 4.53
CA LEU A 114 0.70 7.48 4.19
C LEU A 114 0.53 7.80 2.70
N VAL A 115 0.63 9.09 2.38
CA VAL A 115 0.83 9.60 1.03
C VAL A 115 2.11 10.42 0.99
N GLY A 116 2.78 10.49 -0.16
CA GLY A 116 3.97 11.29 -0.38
C GLY A 116 3.62 12.56 -1.15
N ILE A 117 4.04 13.73 -0.70
CA ILE A 117 3.88 14.99 -1.45
C ILE A 117 5.24 15.69 -1.47
N GLY A 118 5.80 15.85 -2.67
CA GLY A 118 7.13 16.43 -2.86
C GLY A 118 8.21 15.74 -2.02
N GLY A 119 8.16 14.40 -1.93
CA GLY A 119 9.09 13.58 -1.16
C GLY A 119 8.84 13.52 0.36
N HIS A 120 7.80 14.19 0.87
CA HIS A 120 7.46 14.19 2.29
C HIS A 120 6.25 13.28 2.56
N ALA A 121 6.33 12.44 3.58
CA ALA A 121 5.23 11.57 3.99
C ALA A 121 4.19 12.35 4.83
N ALA A 122 2.92 12.17 4.51
CA ALA A 122 1.76 12.74 5.18
C ALA A 122 0.75 11.63 5.52
N PRO A 123 0.26 11.52 6.77
CA PRO A 123 -0.73 10.52 7.13
C PRO A 123 -2.13 10.89 6.63
N LEU A 124 -2.95 9.89 6.31
CA LEU A 124 -4.37 10.09 6.06
C LEU A 124 -5.11 10.60 7.30
N VAL A 125 -6.13 11.42 7.07
CA VAL A 125 -7.04 11.92 8.10
C VAL A 125 -8.49 11.85 7.62
N GLY A 126 -9.32 11.12 8.37
CA GLY A 126 -10.68 10.81 7.99
C GLY A 126 -10.80 9.65 7.00
N ARG A 127 -12.03 9.13 6.86
CA ARG A 127 -12.31 7.96 6.02
C ARG A 127 -12.00 8.20 4.55
N VAL A 128 -11.48 7.15 3.89
CA VAL A 128 -11.42 7.04 2.44
C VAL A 128 -12.84 7.12 1.84
N SER A 129 -13.05 8.05 0.92
CA SER A 129 -14.31 8.26 0.19
C SER A 129 -14.28 7.52 -1.15
N MET A 130 -15.36 7.64 -1.94
CA MET A 130 -15.46 6.98 -3.25
C MET A 130 -14.34 7.43 -4.18
N ASP A 131 -14.12 8.74 -4.24
CA ASP A 131 -13.20 9.36 -5.20
C ASP A 131 -12.12 10.24 -4.52
N LEU A 132 -12.17 10.36 -3.19
CA LEU A 132 -11.33 11.30 -2.44
C LEU A 132 -10.71 10.67 -1.19
N ILE A 133 -9.46 11.03 -0.95
CA ILE A 133 -8.76 10.86 0.33
C ILE A 133 -8.25 12.22 0.81
N VAL A 134 -7.99 12.32 2.11
CA VAL A 134 -7.49 13.54 2.73
C VAL A 134 -6.26 13.20 3.57
N ALA A 135 -5.20 14.00 3.45
CA ALA A 135 -3.96 13.82 4.19
C ALA A 135 -3.57 15.09 4.97
N ASP A 136 -2.97 14.88 6.15
CA ASP A 136 -2.39 15.97 6.94
C ASP A 136 -1.01 16.35 6.40
N VAL A 137 -0.96 17.52 5.77
CA VAL A 137 0.25 18.10 5.18
C VAL A 137 0.82 19.25 6.01
N SER A 138 0.39 19.40 7.27
CA SER A 138 0.83 20.47 8.16
C SER A 138 2.35 20.52 8.37
N LYS A 139 3.03 19.38 8.20
CA LYS A 139 4.48 19.24 8.34
C LYS A 139 5.26 19.43 7.04
N ILE A 140 4.59 19.65 5.92
CA ILE A 140 5.22 19.83 4.61
C ILE A 140 5.40 21.34 4.34
N PRO A 141 6.60 21.81 3.95
CA PRO A 141 6.82 23.23 3.65
C PRO A 141 5.93 23.75 2.53
N ASP A 142 5.43 24.98 2.66
CA ASP A 142 4.56 25.60 1.63
C ASP A 142 5.23 25.71 0.26
N SER A 143 6.55 25.93 0.23
CA SER A 143 7.33 25.96 -1.01
C SER A 143 7.36 24.62 -1.74
N VAL A 144 7.13 23.51 -1.03
CA VAL A 144 7.00 22.16 -1.60
C VAL A 144 5.56 21.93 -2.05
N LEU A 145 4.58 22.28 -1.21
CA LEU A 145 3.15 22.13 -1.54
C LEU A 145 2.76 22.90 -2.81
N GLN A 146 3.24 24.14 -2.96
CA GLN A 146 2.97 24.97 -4.13
C GLN A 146 3.57 24.45 -5.44
N LYS A 147 4.53 23.52 -5.36
CA LYS A 147 5.21 22.91 -6.52
C LYS A 147 4.78 21.47 -6.77
N SER A 148 3.91 20.93 -5.92
CA SER A 148 3.50 19.52 -5.97
C SER A 148 2.08 19.44 -6.50
N GLU A 149 1.94 18.96 -7.73
CA GLU A 149 0.63 18.73 -8.37
C GLU A 149 0.05 17.35 -8.02
N HIS A 150 0.91 16.43 -7.58
CA HIS A 150 0.55 15.03 -7.33
C HIS A 150 0.95 14.58 -5.93
N ALA A 151 0.17 13.63 -5.40
CA ALA A 151 0.48 12.83 -4.24
C ALA A 151 0.85 11.41 -4.68
N ASP A 152 1.97 10.92 -4.19
CA ASP A 152 2.40 9.53 -4.29
C ASP A 152 1.60 8.66 -3.31
N LEU A 153 0.86 7.68 -3.83
CA LEU A 153 0.12 6.71 -3.02
C LEU A 153 0.95 5.46 -2.77
N ILE A 154 1.73 5.03 -3.76
CA ILE A 154 2.73 3.95 -3.65
C ILE A 154 4.04 4.48 -4.24
N TRP A 155 5.08 4.54 -3.40
CA TRP A 155 6.43 4.98 -3.80
C TRP A 155 7.51 4.35 -2.93
N SER A 156 8.77 4.72 -3.15
CA SER A 156 9.92 4.18 -2.40
C SER A 156 9.87 4.39 -0.88
N GLY A 157 9.20 5.46 -0.40
CA GLY A 157 9.03 5.75 1.02
C GLY A 157 7.79 5.12 1.66
N TYR A 158 6.87 4.59 0.85
CA TYR A 158 5.72 3.81 1.29
C TYR A 158 5.38 2.77 0.22
N PRO A 159 6.16 1.66 0.16
CA PRO A 159 6.02 0.66 -0.88
C PRO A 159 4.75 -0.18 -0.69
N LEU A 160 4.36 -0.90 -1.74
CA LEU A 160 3.15 -1.74 -1.77
C LEU A 160 3.07 -2.71 -0.59
N GLU A 161 4.19 -3.32 -0.17
CA GLU A 161 4.22 -4.21 0.98
C GLU A 161 3.83 -3.52 2.28
N GLN A 162 4.31 -2.29 2.48
CA GLN A 162 4.02 -1.52 3.68
C GLN A 162 2.55 -1.10 3.69
N MET A 163 2.01 -0.68 2.55
CA MET A 163 0.57 -0.44 2.38
C MET A 163 -0.25 -1.70 2.68
N ALA A 164 0.14 -2.86 2.13
CA ALA A 164 -0.56 -4.12 2.35
C ALA A 164 -0.49 -4.62 3.81
N LEU A 165 0.63 -4.39 4.50
CA LEU A 165 0.75 -4.73 5.93
C LEU A 165 -0.04 -3.78 6.83
N THR A 166 -0.29 -2.55 6.37
CA THR A 166 -1.25 -1.63 6.99
C THR A 166 -2.67 -2.21 6.92
N ASP A 167 -2.99 -3.10 5.98
CA ASP A 167 -4.32 -3.74 5.87
C ASP A 167 -4.43 -5.10 6.60
N LYS A 168 -3.31 -5.81 6.85
CA LYS A 168 -3.34 -7.25 7.23
C LYS A 168 -3.39 -7.59 8.74
N GLN A 169 -3.31 -6.64 9.67
CA GLN A 169 -3.35 -7.00 11.11
C GLN A 169 -4.75 -7.38 11.64
N SER A 170 -5.81 -7.45 10.80
CA SER A 170 -7.20 -7.63 11.25
C SER A 170 -7.68 -9.08 11.28
N HIS A 171 -6.84 -10.05 10.92
CA HIS A 171 -7.25 -11.46 10.78
C HIS A 171 -6.45 -12.44 11.66
N MET A 172 -5.88 -11.98 12.77
CA MET A 172 -5.14 -12.82 13.72
C MET A 172 -5.63 -12.66 15.17
N LYS A 173 -6.95 -12.66 15.36
CA LYS A 173 -7.59 -12.94 16.65
C LYS A 173 -8.55 -14.10 16.50
#